data_AF-A0AAW0L9A1-F1
#
_entry.id   AF-A0AAW0L9A1-F1
#
_cell.length_a   1.000
_cell.length_b   1.000
_cell.length_c   1.000
_cell.angle_alpha   90.00
_cell.angle_beta   90.00
_cell.angle_gamma   90.00
#
_symmetry.space_group_name_H-M   'P 1'
#
loop_
_entity.id
_entity.type
_entity.pdbx_description
1 polymer ?
#
loop_
_entity_poly.entity_id
_entity_poly.type
_entity_poly.pdbx_seq_one_letter_code
_entity_poly.pdbx_strand_id
1 'polypeptide(L)'
;MSVIIRRSTWSSSHKSINYLNYPSFIAVLSNDTRYLVAQNFIVTNIGNDIAVYQSHVENVPNGMRIGVVPETLTFTHKNQKQGFVVSIN
;
A
#
# COMPACT_ATOMS: atom_id res chain seq x y z
N MET A 1 47.13 -4.57 11.72
CA MET A 1 46.14 -3.94 10.83
C MET A 1 45.02 -4.94 10.60
N SER A 2 43.81 -4.72 11.13
CA SER A 2 42.68 -5.65 10.95
C SER A 2 41.62 -5.01 10.06
N VAL A 3 41.15 -5.75 9.06
CA VAL A 3 40.07 -5.34 8.16
C VAL A 3 38.84 -6.21 8.48
N ILE A 4 37.74 -5.57 8.86
CA ILE A 4 36.47 -6.26 9.09
C ILE A 4 35.66 -6.20 7.79
N ILE A 5 35.48 -7.34 7.14
CA ILE A 5 34.63 -7.47 5.95
C ILE A 5 33.27 -7.99 6.41
N ARG A 6 32.23 -7.15 6.39
CA ARG A 6 30.86 -7.59 6.62
C ARG A 6 30.32 -8.25 5.34
N ARG A 7 30.12 -9.56 5.37
CA ARG A 7 29.35 -10.28 4.35
C ARG A 7 27.88 -10.31 4.76
N SER A 8 26.99 -9.77 3.91
CA SER A 8 25.55 -9.99 4.04
C SER A 8 25.19 -11.33 3.41
N THR A 9 24.63 -12.25 4.18
CA THR A 9 24.01 -13.47 3.65
C THR A 9 22.59 -13.12 3.17
N TRP A 10 22.31 -13.35 1.88
CA TRP A 10 20.99 -13.12 1.30
C TRP A 10 20.21 -14.43 1.28
N SER A 11 19.13 -14.52 2.07
CA SER A 11 18.11 -15.55 1.91
C SER A 11 16.81 -14.87 1.47
N SER A 12 16.36 -15.19 0.25
CA SER A 12 15.08 -14.66 -0.27
C SER A 12 13.96 -15.55 0.26
N SER A 13 13.27 -15.11 1.31
CA SER A 13 11.91 -15.63 1.57
C SER A 13 11.02 -15.12 0.44
N HIS A 14 10.20 -15.99 -0.16
CA HIS A 14 9.22 -15.62 -1.19
C HIS A 14 8.20 -14.62 -0.60
N LYS A 15 8.57 -13.34 -0.51
CA LYS A 15 7.64 -12.26 -0.19
C LYS A 15 6.85 -11.98 -1.46
N SER A 16 5.56 -12.29 -1.43
CA SER A 16 4.64 -11.87 -2.50
C SER A 16 4.78 -10.36 -2.74
N ILE A 17 4.79 -9.95 -3.99
CA ILE A 17 4.91 -8.54 -4.43
C ILE A 17 3.82 -7.65 -3.80
N ASN A 18 2.69 -8.25 -3.42
CA ASN A 18 1.51 -7.59 -2.87
C ASN A 18 1.72 -7.00 -1.45
N TYR A 19 2.93 -7.04 -0.90
CA TYR A 19 3.24 -6.51 0.44
C TYR A 19 4.17 -5.29 0.43
N LEU A 20 4.57 -4.80 -0.75
CA LEU A 20 5.39 -3.60 -0.83
C LEU A 20 4.52 -2.35 -0.64
N ASN A 21 4.92 -1.49 0.31
CA ASN A 21 4.30 -0.18 0.51
C ASN A 21 4.80 0.83 -0.54
N TYR A 22 4.51 0.55 -1.81
CA TYR A 22 4.93 1.35 -2.95
C TYR A 22 3.85 2.40 -3.26
N PRO A 23 4.17 3.61 -3.76
CA PRO A 23 3.18 4.66 -4.04
C PRO A 23 2.33 4.38 -5.29
N SER A 24 2.30 3.14 -5.78
CA SER A 24 1.44 2.65 -6.85
C SER A 24 1.28 1.15 -6.72
N PHE A 25 0.26 0.61 -7.39
CA PHE A 25 0.00 -0.82 -7.43
C PHE A 25 -0.49 -1.24 -8.81
N ILE A 26 -0.37 -2.52 -9.11
CA ILE A 26 -0.82 -3.13 -10.35
C ILE A 26 -1.74 -4.28 -9.98
N ALA A 27 -2.89 -4.35 -10.65
CA ALA A 27 -3.79 -5.48 -10.57
C ALA A 27 -3.79 -6.21 -11.90
N VAL A 28 -3.50 -7.51 -11.87
CA VAL A 28 -3.59 -8.38 -13.04
C VAL A 28 -4.92 -9.12 -12.97
N LEU A 29 -5.81 -8.79 -13.90
CA LEU A 29 -7.13 -9.39 -14.01
C LEU A 29 -7.14 -10.37 -15.20
N SER A 30 -7.65 -11.57 -14.97
CA SER A 30 -7.88 -12.61 -15.98
C SER A 30 -9.35 -13.05 -15.93
N ASN A 31 -9.86 -13.67 -16.99
CA ASN A 31 -11.27 -14.13 -17.05
C ASN A 31 -11.61 -15.15 -15.96
N ASP A 32 -10.61 -15.84 -15.39
CA ASP A 32 -10.75 -16.76 -14.26
C ASP A 32 -10.45 -16.12 -12.90
N THR A 33 -10.21 -14.81 -12.85
CA THR A 33 -9.91 -14.10 -11.59
C THR A 33 -11.18 -14.00 -10.76
N ARG A 34 -11.38 -15.00 -9.90
CA ARG A 34 -12.48 -15.07 -8.93
C ARG A 34 -12.19 -14.31 -7.63
N TYR A 35 -11.00 -13.70 -7.52
CA TYR A 35 -10.50 -13.16 -6.26
C TYR A 35 -10.40 -11.65 -6.31
N LEU A 36 -10.93 -11.02 -5.25
CA LEU A 36 -10.66 -9.64 -4.86
C LEU A 36 -9.16 -9.37 -4.86
N VAL A 37 -8.71 -8.45 -5.72
CA VAL A 37 -7.34 -7.93 -5.63
C VAL A 37 -7.35 -6.89 -4.51
N ALA A 38 -6.73 -7.22 -3.38
CA ALA A 38 -6.61 -6.33 -2.22
C ALA A 38 -5.15 -5.95 -1.99
N GLN A 39 -4.86 -4.65 -1.94
CA GLN A 39 -3.54 -4.10 -1.69
C GLN A 39 -3.55 -3.24 -0.42
N ASN A 40 -2.64 -3.52 0.49
CA ASN A 40 -2.46 -2.76 1.72
C ASN A 40 -1.43 -1.65 1.53
N PHE A 41 -1.75 -0.46 2.02
CA PHE A 41 -0.86 0.70 2.08
C PHE A 41 -0.75 1.20 3.51
N ILE A 42 0.43 1.71 3.85
CA ILE A 42 0.71 2.39 5.11
C ILE A 42 1.37 3.73 4.78
N VAL A 43 0.67 4.81 5.04
CA VAL A 43 1.17 6.17 4.83
C VAL A 43 1.60 6.79 6.16
N THR A 44 2.62 7.64 6.12
CA THR A 44 3.13 8.36 7.29
C THR A 44 2.88 9.85 7.09
N ASN A 45 2.21 10.50 8.03
CA ASN A 45 2.07 11.95 8.00
C ASN A 45 3.42 12.62 8.28
N ILE A 46 3.83 13.54 7.42
CA ILE A 46 5.07 14.32 7.59
C ILE A 46 4.79 15.79 7.95
N GLY A 47 3.52 16.21 7.93
CA GLY A 47 3.06 17.51 8.40
C GLY A 47 3.02 17.58 9.93
N ASN A 48 3.05 18.81 10.47
CA ASN A 48 3.03 19.03 11.91
C ASN A 48 1.59 19.14 12.47
N ASP A 49 0.64 19.56 11.64
CA ASP A 49 -0.74 19.83 12.05
C ASP A 49 -1.63 18.59 12.01
N ILE A 50 -2.83 18.72 12.61
CA ILE A 50 -3.91 17.75 12.45
C ILE A 50 -4.40 17.83 11.01
N ALA A 51 -4.45 16.68 10.32
CA ALA A 51 -4.86 16.60 8.92
C ALA A 51 -5.82 15.43 8.70
N VAL A 52 -6.84 15.66 7.88
CA VAL A 52 -7.83 14.66 7.49
C VAL A 52 -7.78 14.52 5.97
N TYR A 53 -7.60 13.30 5.48
CA TYR A 53 -7.55 12.97 4.06
C TYR A 53 -8.71 12.05 3.72
N GLN A 54 -9.45 12.37 2.66
CA GLN A 54 -10.51 11.53 2.14
C GLN A 54 -10.07 10.92 0.79
N SER A 55 -10.31 9.64 0.59
CA SER A 55 -10.02 8.95 -0.66
C SER A 55 -10.91 9.48 -1.78
N HIS A 56 -10.32 9.75 -2.93
CA HIS A 56 -11.03 10.08 -4.17
C HIS A 56 -10.67 9.06 -5.24
N VAL A 57 -11.68 8.46 -5.87
CA VAL A 57 -11.53 7.45 -6.91
C VAL A 57 -12.21 7.97 -8.17
N GLU A 58 -11.45 8.09 -9.25
CA GLU A 58 -11.91 8.61 -10.53
C GLU A 58 -11.53 7.67 -11.69
N ASN A 59 -12.14 7.88 -12.86
CA ASN A 59 -11.83 7.17 -14.11
C ASN A 59 -11.94 5.64 -14.04
N VAL A 60 -12.86 5.11 -13.22
CA VAL A 60 -13.11 3.67 -13.10
C VAL A 60 -13.77 3.14 -14.38
N PRO A 61 -13.20 2.13 -15.07
CA PRO A 61 -13.80 1.53 -16.25
C PRO A 61 -15.14 0.86 -15.96
N ASN A 62 -16.03 0.85 -16.96
CA ASN A 62 -17.30 0.15 -16.88
C ASN A 62 -17.10 -1.33 -16.56
N GLY A 63 -17.85 -1.83 -15.57
CA GLY A 63 -17.76 -3.22 -15.12
C GLY A 63 -16.70 -3.48 -14.04
N MET A 64 -15.94 -2.46 -13.63
CA MET A 64 -14.99 -2.54 -12.51
C MET A 64 -15.50 -1.72 -11.31
N ARG A 65 -15.18 -2.17 -10.10
CA ARG A 65 -15.43 -1.45 -8.85
C ARG A 65 -14.16 -1.38 -8.03
N ILE A 66 -13.77 -0.16 -7.65
CA ILE A 66 -12.63 0.07 -6.76
C ILE A 66 -13.17 0.52 -5.41
N GLY A 67 -12.75 -0.14 -4.33
CA GLY A 67 -13.06 0.24 -2.95
C GLY A 67 -11.80 0.67 -2.19
N VAL A 68 -11.95 1.61 -1.26
CA VAL A 68 -10.89 2.05 -0.35
C VAL A 68 -11.41 1.99 1.07
N VAL A 69 -10.72 1.28 1.98
CA VAL A 69 -11.15 1.15 3.37
C VAL A 69 -9.95 1.33 4.33
N PRO A 70 -10.01 2.27 5.29
CA PRO A 70 -11.05 3.30 5.46
C PRO A 70 -10.96 4.39 4.37
N GLU A 71 -12.09 5.02 4.05
CA GLU A 71 -12.15 6.13 3.08
C GLU A 71 -11.58 7.44 3.63
N THR A 72 -11.45 7.57 4.95
CA THR A 72 -10.93 8.77 5.61
C THR A 72 -9.79 8.39 6.55
N LEU A 73 -8.66 9.10 6.43
CA LEU A 73 -7.52 8.99 7.31
C LEU A 73 -7.34 10.29 8.10
N THR A 74 -7.36 10.16 9.42
CA THR A 74 -7.09 11.27 10.34
C THR A 74 -5.72 11.10 10.97
N PHE A 75 -4.89 12.12 10.85
CA PHE A 75 -3.59 12.24 11.50
C PHE A 75 -3.63 13.38 12.49
N THR A 76 -3.17 13.12 13.71
CA THR A 76 -3.18 14.09 14.82
C THR A 76 -1.81 14.67 15.12
N HIS A 77 -0.73 14.07 14.59
CA HIS A 77 0.65 14.51 14.80
C HIS A 77 1.58 14.04 13.68
N LYS A 78 2.77 14.65 13.62
CA LYS A 78 3.85 14.26 12.72
C LYS A 78 4.32 12.83 13.00
N ASN A 79 4.68 12.12 11.93
CA ASN A 79 5.18 10.75 11.92
C ASN A 79 4.15 9.67 12.31
N GLN A 80 2.88 10.05 12.52
CA GLN A 80 1.82 9.08 12.71
C GLN A 80 1.62 8.26 11.43
N LYS A 81 1.46 6.95 11.59
CA LYS A 81 1.15 6.02 10.51
C LYS A 81 -0.31 5.66 10.52
N GLN A 82 -0.91 5.63 9.34
CA GLN A 82 -2.25 5.09 9.13
C GLN A 82 -2.23 4.18 7.91
N GLY A 83 -3.10 3.18 7.92
CA GLY A 83 -3.20 2.20 6.83
C GLY A 83 -4.56 2.25 6.15
N PHE A 84 -4.58 1.88 4.88
CA PHE A 84 -5.80 1.65 4.12
C PHE A 84 -5.59 0.50 3.13
N VAL A 85 -6.71 -0.08 2.71
CA VAL A 85 -6.76 -1.18 1.76
C VAL A 85 -7.49 -0.70 0.52
N VAL A 86 -6.90 -0.96 -0.64
CA VAL A 86 -7.56 -0.79 -1.94
C VAL A 86 -8.00 -2.15 -2.43
N SER A 87 -9.27 -2.28 -2.80
CA SER A 87 -9.84 -3.50 -3.38
C SER A 87 -10.36 -3.25 -4.79
N ILE A 88 -10.16 -4.21 -5.69
CA ILE A 88 -10.74 -4.21 -7.04
C ILE A 88 -11.67 -5.42 -7.17
N ASN A 89 -12.89 -5.15 -7.64
CA ASN A 89 -13.98 -6.09 -7.92
C ASN A 89 -14.48 -5.95 -9.35
#